data_AF-A0A6G2QXM1-F1
#
_entry.id   AF-A0A6G2QXM1-F1
#
_cell.length_a   1.000
_cell.length_b   1.000
_cell.length_c   1.000
_cell.angle_alpha   90.00
_cell.angle_beta   90.00
_cell.angle_gamma   90.00
#
_symmetry.space_group_name_H-M   'P 1'
#
loop_
_entity.id
_entity.type
_entity.pdbx_description
1 polymer ?
#
loop_
_entity_poly.entity_id
_entity_poly.type
_entity_poly.pdbx_seq_one_letter_code
_entity_poly.pdbx_strand_id
1 'polypeptide(L)'
;MMQEAAEAGTWLVGRLNGRQKVTRVEHWSVNEHGSAPMTLTLPGADAILVKGRELDAHKVAELRELAEMVDRCKTPGALADLAKIADWVANWEPGDPGLSLESDGA
;
A
#
# COMPACT_ATOMS: atom_id res chain seq x y z
N MET A 1 -25.79 17.90 3.62
CA MET A 1 -24.58 17.14 3.97
C MET A 1 -24.54 17.04 5.49
N MET A 2 -24.51 15.82 6.02
CA MET A 2 -24.46 15.53 7.46
C MET A 2 -23.10 14.87 7.77
N GLN A 3 -22.54 15.17 8.94
CA GLN A 3 -21.36 14.47 9.43
C GLN A 3 -21.78 13.48 10.51
N GLU A 4 -21.35 12.23 10.36
CA GLU A 4 -21.59 11.17 11.33
C GLU A 4 -20.26 10.67 11.88
N ALA A 5 -20.18 10.43 13.18
CA ALA A 5 -18.97 9.87 13.77
C ALA A 5 -18.73 8.46 13.21
N ALA A 6 -17.50 8.19 12.79
CA ALA A 6 -17.12 6.84 12.44
C ALA A 6 -16.99 5.99 13.70
N GLU A 7 -17.35 4.71 13.58
CA GLU A 7 -17.12 3.74 14.64
C GLU A 7 -15.63 3.69 15.01
N ALA A 8 -15.34 3.59 16.31
CA ALA A 8 -13.98 3.43 16.78
C ALA A 8 -13.31 2.20 16.15
N GLY A 9 -12.04 2.31 15.78
CA GLY A 9 -11.32 1.24 15.08
C GLY A 9 -11.65 1.12 13.58
N THR A 10 -12.16 2.19 12.96
CA THR A 10 -12.32 2.25 11.50
C THR A 10 -11.09 2.85 10.84
N TRP A 11 -10.53 2.12 9.87
CA TRP A 11 -9.32 2.49 9.12
C TRP A 11 -9.58 2.42 7.63
N LEU A 12 -8.94 3.32 6.89
CA LEU A 12 -8.92 3.35 5.43
C LEU A 12 -7.53 2.95 4.97
N VAL A 13 -7.44 1.93 4.12
CA VAL A 13 -6.20 1.37 3.58
C VAL A 13 -6.21 1.48 2.07
N GLY A 14 -5.30 2.26 1.50
CA GLY A 14 -5.17 2.42 0.04
C GLY A 14 -3.91 3.17 -0.35
N ARG A 15 -3.74 3.50 -1.63
CA ARG A 15 -2.51 4.15 -2.09
C ARG A 15 -2.54 5.66 -1.93
N LEU A 16 -1.45 6.24 -1.44
CA LEU A 16 -1.19 7.67 -1.51
C LEU A 16 0.25 7.88 -1.99
N ASN A 17 0.43 8.62 -3.07
CA ASN A 17 1.75 8.90 -3.67
C ASN A 17 2.56 7.61 -3.94
N GLY A 18 1.91 6.57 -4.47
CA GLY A 18 2.56 5.31 -4.86
C GLY A 18 2.89 4.35 -3.72
N ARG A 19 2.50 4.65 -2.47
CA ARG A 19 2.71 3.78 -1.30
C ARG A 19 1.40 3.39 -0.65
N GLN A 20 1.34 2.19 -0.08
CA GLN A 20 0.21 1.80 0.77
C GLN A 20 0.19 2.69 2.01
N LYS A 21 -0.99 3.21 2.33
CA LYS A 21 -1.21 4.10 3.47
C LYS A 21 -2.42 3.64 4.27
N VAL A 22 -2.22 3.61 5.58
CA VAL A 22 -3.28 3.42 6.58
C VAL A 22 -3.64 4.78 7.14
N THR A 23 -4.93 5.11 7.19
CA THR A 23 -5.41 6.36 7.80
C THR A 23 -6.68 6.10 8.59
N ARG A 24 -6.76 6.66 9.81
CA ARG A 24 -7.95 6.55 10.64
C ARG A 24 -9.11 7.32 10.01
N VAL A 25 -10.30 6.71 10.03
CA VAL A 25 -11.55 7.40 9.68
C VAL A 25 -12.19 7.87 10.98
N GLU A 26 -12.37 9.18 11.11
CA GLU A 26 -12.99 9.78 12.31
C GLU A 26 -14.45 10.14 12.07
N HIS A 27 -14.79 10.51 10.84
CA HIS A 27 -16.14 10.90 10.46
C HIS A 27 -16.51 10.39 9.07
N TRP A 28 -17.81 10.32 8.80
CA TRP A 28 -18.40 10.11 7.49
C TRP A 28 -19.07 11.39 7.03
N SER A 29 -18.83 11.76 5.77
CA SER A 29 -19.66 12.75 5.08
C SER A 29 -20.80 12.01 4.39
N VAL A 30 -22.04 12.30 4.79
CA VAL A 30 -23.25 11.66 4.27
C VAL A 30 -24.06 12.68 3.46
N ASN A 31 -24.38 12.32 2.22
CA ASN A 31 -25.23 13.10 1.33
C ASN A 31 -26.18 12.18 0.53
N GLU A 32 -26.95 12.77 -0.38
CA GLU A 32 -27.92 12.05 -1.22
C GLU A 32 -27.32 11.00 -2.16
N HIS A 33 -25.99 11.02 -2.36
CA HIS A 33 -25.25 10.07 -3.17
C HIS A 33 -24.56 8.97 -2.34
N GLY A 34 -24.67 9.02 -1.01
CA GLY A 34 -24.11 8.02 -0.09
C GLY A 34 -23.15 8.61 0.94
N SER A 35 -22.27 7.75 1.47
CA SER A 35 -21.31 8.08 2.53
C SER A 35 -19.86 8.03 2.02
N ALA A 36 -19.08 9.06 2.33
CA ALA A 36 -17.64 9.12 2.04
C ALA A 36 -16.82 9.24 3.34
N PRO A 37 -15.70 8.51 3.49
CA PRO A 37 -14.86 8.61 4.68
C PRO A 37 -14.15 9.97 4.72
N MET A 38 -14.15 10.60 5.89
CA MET A 38 -13.36 11.79 6.17
C MET A 38 -12.09 11.40 6.90
N THR A 39 -10.96 11.63 6.24
CA THR A 39 -9.62 11.25 6.71
C THR A 39 -8.66 12.41 6.51
N LEU A 40 -7.65 12.57 7.38
CA LEU A 40 -6.61 13.60 7.26
C LEU A 40 -5.85 13.53 5.93
N THR A 41 -5.70 12.32 5.39
CA THR A 41 -5.24 12.10 4.03
C THR A 41 -6.09 11.04 3.39
N LEU A 42 -6.69 11.35 2.25
CA LEU A 42 -7.54 10.42 1.52
C LEU A 42 -6.65 9.54 0.64
N PRO A 43 -6.51 8.22 0.93
CA PRO A 43 -5.91 7.29 -0.01
C PRO A 43 -6.78 7.21 -1.28
N GLY A 44 -6.18 6.75 -2.38
CA GLY A 44 -6.77 6.74 -3.72
C GLY A 44 -8.05 5.91 -3.84
N ALA A 45 -8.62 5.89 -5.04
CA ALA A 45 -9.89 5.20 -5.32
C ALA A 45 -9.86 3.67 -5.05
N ASP A 46 -8.68 3.09 -4.87
CA ASP A 46 -8.46 1.68 -4.51
C ASP A 46 -8.53 1.41 -2.98
N ALA A 47 -8.87 2.43 -2.20
CA ALA A 47 -8.94 2.33 -0.76
C ALA A 47 -10.07 1.40 -0.29
N ILE A 48 -9.76 0.59 0.72
CA ILE A 48 -10.72 -0.29 1.39
C ILE A 48 -10.83 0.09 2.86
N LEU A 49 -11.98 -0.24 3.45
CA LEU A 49 -12.23 -0.05 4.86
C LEU A 49 -11.84 -1.30 5.64
N VAL A 50 -11.13 -1.10 6.75
CA VAL A 50 -10.74 -2.15 7.69
C VAL A 50 -11.25 -1.77 9.07
N LYS A 51 -11.87 -2.74 9.75
CA LYS A 51 -12.37 -2.60 11.13
C LYS A 51 -11.45 -3.34 12.09
N GLY A 52 -11.21 -2.77 13.26
CA GLY A 52 -10.42 -3.39 14.33
C GLY A 52 -9.23 -2.53 14.76
N ARG A 53 -8.12 -3.20 15.10
CA ARG A 53 -6.92 -2.51 15.59
C ARG A 53 -6.14 -1.91 14.43
N GLU A 54 -5.41 -0.84 14.72
CA GLU A 54 -4.49 -0.23 13.76
C GLU A 54 -3.51 -1.24 13.15
N LEU A 55 -2.96 -2.12 13.98
CA LEU A 55 -2.04 -3.18 13.54
C LEU A 55 -2.67 -4.10 12.48
N ASP A 56 -3.97 -4.39 12.58
CA ASP A 56 -4.66 -5.25 11.62
C ASP A 56 -4.81 -4.53 10.27
N ALA A 57 -5.03 -3.20 10.28
CA ALA A 57 -5.04 -2.38 9.07
C ALA A 57 -3.65 -2.28 8.41
N HIS A 58 -2.56 -2.14 9.19
CA HIS A 58 -1.19 -2.17 8.64
C HIS A 58 -0.83 -3.53 8.05
N LYS A 59 -1.26 -4.64 8.67
CA LYS A 59 -1.08 -5.97 8.07
C LYS A 59 -1.75 -6.09 6.71
N VAL A 60 -2.96 -5.54 6.57
CA VAL A 60 -3.67 -5.52 5.28
C VAL A 60 -2.91 -4.66 4.25
N ALA A 61 -2.39 -3.50 4.66
CA ALA A 61 -1.56 -2.66 3.79
C ALA A 61 -0.32 -3.41 3.28
N GLU A 62 0.42 -4.06 4.18
CA GLU A 62 1.61 -4.85 3.85
C GLU A 62 1.28 -6.01 2.90
N LEU A 63 0.23 -6.77 3.18
CA LEU A 63 -0.19 -7.88 2.31
C LEU A 63 -0.59 -7.41 0.91
N ARG A 64 -1.20 -6.23 0.78
CA ARG A 64 -1.51 -5.63 -0.53
C ARG A 64 -0.25 -5.24 -1.28
N GLU A 65 0.74 -4.65 -0.60
CA GLU A 65 2.02 -4.30 -1.21
C GLU A 65 2.77 -5.55 -1.71
N LEU A 66 2.79 -6.61 -0.91
CA LEU A 66 3.34 -7.90 -1.29
C LEU A 66 2.60 -8.52 -2.49
N ALA A 67 1.27 -8.46 -2.52
CA ALA A 67 0.48 -8.94 -3.65
C ALA A 67 0.78 -8.15 -4.94
N GLU A 68 0.88 -6.83 -4.86
CA GLU A 68 1.26 -5.96 -5.98
C GLU A 68 2.70 -6.21 -6.45
N MET A 69 3.61 -6.55 -5.53
CA MET A 69 4.96 -6.99 -5.87
C MET A 69 4.91 -8.32 -6.62
N VAL A 70 4.20 -9.33 -6.11
CA VAL A 70 4.05 -10.64 -6.77
C VAL A 70 3.44 -10.48 -8.17
N ASP A 71 2.46 -9.61 -8.35
CA ASP A 71 1.84 -9.34 -9.65
C ASP A 71 2.82 -8.74 -10.67
N ARG A 72 3.72 -7.86 -10.23
CA ARG A 72 4.80 -7.32 -11.07
C ARG A 72 5.85 -8.38 -11.40
N CYS A 73 6.00 -9.38 -10.54
CA CYS A 73 6.95 -10.48 -10.68
C CYS A 73 6.40 -11.68 -11.47
N LYS A 74 5.36 -11.47 -12.28
CA LYS A 74 4.78 -12.53 -13.14
C LYS A 74 5.53 -12.74 -14.46
N THR A 75 6.48 -11.87 -14.81
CA THR A 75 7.29 -12.02 -16.02
C THR A 75 8.61 -12.74 -15.71
N PRO A 76 9.17 -13.52 -16.65
CA PRO A 76 10.49 -14.12 -16.47
C PRO A 76 11.59 -13.10 -16.15
N GLY A 77 11.52 -11.89 -16.75
CA GLY A 77 12.45 -10.79 -16.47
C GLY A 77 12.35 -10.27 -15.03
N ALA A 78 11.12 -10.01 -14.54
CA ALA A 78 10.93 -9.55 -13.18
C ALA A 78 11.31 -10.59 -12.11
N LEU A 79 11.15 -11.89 -12.41
CA LEU A 79 11.67 -12.97 -11.56
C LEU A 79 13.20 -13.00 -11.54
N ALA A 80 13.85 -12.78 -12.69
CA ALA A 80 15.30 -12.70 -12.79
C ALA A 80 15.85 -11.49 -12.01
N ASP A 81 15.17 -10.34 -12.09
CA ASP A 81 15.56 -9.14 -11.33
C ASP A 81 15.35 -9.30 -9.83
N LEU A 82 14.26 -9.95 -9.41
CA LEU A 82 14.09 -10.32 -7.99
C LEU A 82 15.20 -11.24 -7.49
N ALA A 83 15.60 -12.23 -8.30
CA ALA A 83 16.70 -13.12 -7.94
C ALA A 83 18.02 -12.34 -7.79
N LYS A 84 18.32 -11.41 -8.72
CA LYS A 84 19.47 -10.50 -8.64
C LYS A 84 19.42 -9.63 -7.37
N ILE A 85 18.24 -9.09 -7.02
CA ILE A 85 18.05 -8.32 -5.78
C ILE A 85 18.31 -9.18 -4.55
N ALA A 86 17.73 -10.37 -4.49
CA ALA A 86 17.88 -11.27 -3.35
C ALA A 86 19.34 -11.67 -3.15
N ASP A 87 20.04 -12.02 -4.23
CA ASP A 87 21.46 -12.37 -4.20
C ASP A 87 22.33 -11.18 -3.78
N TRP A 88 22.05 -9.97 -4.27
CA TRP A 88 22.77 -8.77 -3.85
C TRP A 88 22.57 -8.46 -2.38
N VAL A 89 21.33 -8.48 -1.87
CA VAL A 89 21.05 -8.25 -0.44
C VAL A 89 21.75 -9.27 0.44
N ALA A 90 21.78 -10.54 0.04
CA ALA A 90 22.43 -11.60 0.80
C ALA A 90 23.96 -11.43 0.90
N ASN A 91 24.57 -10.75 -0.08
CA ASN A 91 26.02 -10.56 -0.18
C ASN A 91 26.45 -9.10 -0.03
N TRP A 92 25.55 -8.22 0.41
CA TRP A 92 25.81 -6.79 0.51
C TRP A 92 26.88 -6.48 1.57
N GLU A 93 27.85 -5.65 1.20
CA GLU A 93 28.90 -5.16 2.11
C GLU A 93 28.95 -3.62 2.13
N PRO A 94 29.41 -2.99 3.24
CA PRO A 94 29.62 -1.56 3.28
C PRO A 94 30.60 -1.08 2.19
N GLY A 95 30.12 -0.24 1.26
CA GLY A 95 30.89 0.26 0.13
C GLY A 95 30.53 -0.37 -1.21
N ASP A 96 29.58 -1.30 -1.24
CA ASP A 96 29.04 -1.87 -2.48
C ASP A 96 28.48 -0.78 -3.42
N PRO A 97 28.83 -0.81 -4.74
CA PRO A 97 28.43 0.23 -5.70
C PRO A 97 26.91 0.27 -5.99
N GLY A 98 26.14 -0.70 -5.47
CA GLY A 98 24.70 -0.79 -5.67
C GLY A 98 24.31 -1.66 -6.86
N LEU A 99 23.10 -2.20 -6.79
CA LEU A 99 22.58 -3.12 -7.80
C LEU A 99 22.13 -2.38 -9.07
N SER A 100 22.61 -2.83 -10.23
CA SER A 100 22.09 -2.42 -11.54
C SER A 100 21.17 -3.50 -12.09
N LEU A 101 19.89 -3.16 -12.27
CA LEU A 101 18.91 -4.02 -12.93
C LEU A 101 18.86 -3.70 -14.42
N GLU A 102 18.44 -4.66 -15.24
CA GLU A 102 18.25 -4.41 -16.67
C GLU A 102 17.20 -3.30 -16.83
N SER A 103 17.57 -2.24 -17.53
CA SER A 103 16.60 -1.20 -17.90
C SER A 103 15.70 -1.82 -18.96
N ASP A 104 14.39 -1.83 -18.73
CA ASP A 104 13.42 -2.22 -19.76
C ASP A 104 13.81 -1.53 -21.08
N GLY A 105 14.21 -2.34 -22.07
CA GLY A 105 14.57 -1.87 -23.40
C GLY A 105 13.39 -1.12 -24.00
N ALA A 106 13.60 0.16 -24.29
CA ALA A 106 12.67 1.01 -25.02
C ALA A 106 12.35 0.47 -26.42
#